data_AF-A0A2D6Q5B1-F1
#
_entry.id   AF-A0A2D6Q5B1-F1
#
_cell.length_a   1.000
_cell.length_b   1.000
_cell.length_c   1.000
_cell.angle_alpha   90.00
_cell.angle_beta   90.00
_cell.angle_gamma   90.00
#
_symmetry.space_group_name_H-M   'P 1'
#
loop_
_entity.id
_entity.type
_entity.pdbx_description
1 polymer ?
#
loop_
_entity_poly.entity_id
_entity_poly.type
_entity_poly.pdbx_seq_one_letter_code
_entity_poly.pdbx_strand_id
1 'polypeptide(L)'
;MCFNLFSKAKIPSKLPSEMQEFANSLKKSRSKEVVLREVYNFISNRYRGYRGLTYLRFFELFDLNLNRIWSKPGFLHCPKINLLIRILLIKSKMFKEDDIKLKWSFVWYISPHQYLQIKISKNKTINVDLWGKPYGVKFGDYCHGFNS
;
A
#
# COMPACT_ATOMS: atom_id res chain seq x y z
N MET A 1 -11.43 2.36 19.79
CA MET A 1 -10.73 1.44 18.87
C MET A 1 -9.36 2.03 18.59
N CYS A 2 -8.29 1.48 19.17
CA CYS A 2 -6.94 2.07 19.11
C CYS A 2 -6.38 2.02 17.70
N PHE A 3 -6.01 3.18 17.17
CA PHE A 3 -5.38 3.35 15.87
C PHE A 3 -3.97 2.77 15.94
N ASN A 4 -3.79 1.55 15.45
CA ASN A 4 -2.48 0.93 15.46
C ASN A 4 -1.80 1.17 14.10
N LEU A 5 -1.16 2.34 13.96
CA LEU A 5 -0.28 2.64 12.82
C LEU A 5 0.82 1.59 12.67
N PHE A 6 1.21 0.97 13.78
CA PHE A 6 2.31 0.01 13.89
C PHE A 6 1.88 -1.43 13.61
N SER A 7 0.58 -1.71 13.47
CA SER A 7 0.08 -3.05 13.18
C SER A 7 -0.81 -3.08 11.96
N LYS A 8 -1.00 -4.29 11.44
CA LYS A 8 -1.84 -4.50 10.27
C LYS A 8 -3.30 -4.41 10.67
N ALA A 9 -4.00 -3.41 10.14
CA ALA A 9 -5.46 -3.40 10.17
C ALA A 9 -6.04 -4.70 9.58
N LYS A 10 -7.15 -5.18 10.15
CA LYS A 10 -7.85 -6.39 9.68
C LYS A 10 -8.32 -6.22 8.24
N ILE A 11 -8.16 -7.25 7.42
CA ILE A 11 -8.69 -7.26 6.05
C ILE A 11 -10.21 -7.34 6.09
N PRO A 12 -10.93 -6.39 5.49
CA PRO A 12 -12.39 -6.38 5.52
C PRO A 12 -12.97 -7.55 4.71
N SER A 13 -14.13 -8.05 5.13
CA SER A 13 -14.84 -9.12 4.42
C SER A 13 -15.43 -8.60 3.10
N LYS A 14 -16.07 -7.43 3.13
CA LYS A 14 -16.68 -6.73 1.99
C LYS A 14 -15.74 -5.65 1.44
N LEU A 15 -15.68 -5.55 0.11
CA LEU A 15 -14.92 -4.51 -0.60
C LEU A 15 -15.89 -3.64 -1.43
N PRO A 16 -15.50 -2.40 -1.77
CA PRO A 16 -16.15 -1.63 -2.83
C PRO A 16 -16.21 -2.45 -4.13
N SER A 17 -17.28 -2.32 -4.93
CA SER A 17 -17.51 -3.15 -6.12
C SER A 17 -16.34 -3.13 -7.11
N GLU A 18 -15.87 -1.94 -7.48
CA GLU A 18 -14.70 -1.76 -8.37
C GLU A 18 -13.44 -2.45 -7.81
N MET A 19 -13.20 -2.31 -6.51
CA MET A 19 -12.07 -2.96 -5.83
C MET A 19 -12.21 -4.48 -5.84
N GLN A 20 -13.44 -4.99 -5.69
CA GLN A 20 -13.75 -6.41 -5.71
C GLN A 20 -13.59 -7.02 -7.11
N GLU A 21 -14.02 -6.30 -8.15
CA GLU A 21 -13.85 -6.68 -9.55
C GLU A 21 -12.37 -6.77 -9.91
N PHE A 22 -11.58 -5.77 -9.54
CA PHE A 22 -10.13 -5.81 -9.73
C PHE A 22 -9.48 -6.95 -8.94
N ALA A 23 -9.84 -7.15 -7.66
CA ALA A 23 -9.33 -8.29 -6.89
C ALA A 23 -9.70 -9.65 -7.51
N ASN A 24 -10.85 -9.74 -8.19
CA ASN A 24 -11.26 -10.95 -8.90
C ASN A 24 -10.48 -11.17 -10.20
N SER A 25 -10.12 -10.11 -10.93
CA SER A 25 -9.32 -10.25 -12.16
C SER A 25 -7.91 -10.79 -11.88
N LEU A 26 -7.31 -10.42 -10.74
CA LEU A 26 -5.99 -10.89 -10.30
C LEU A 26 -5.91 -12.41 -10.04
N LYS A 27 -7.05 -13.09 -9.83
CA LYS A 27 -7.08 -14.54 -9.59
C LYS A 27 -6.65 -15.36 -10.81
N LYS A 28 -6.66 -14.74 -12.00
CA LYS A 28 -6.26 -15.38 -13.26
C LYS A 28 -4.75 -15.30 -13.51
N SER A 29 -4.02 -14.52 -12.71
CA SER A 29 -2.60 -14.24 -12.93
C SER A 29 -1.71 -15.43 -12.54
N ARG A 30 -0.59 -15.59 -13.25
CA ARG A 30 0.25 -16.80 -13.18
C ARG A 30 1.27 -16.82 -12.03
N SER A 31 1.58 -15.68 -11.41
CA SER A 31 2.57 -15.61 -10.33
C SER A 31 2.35 -14.45 -9.35
N LYS A 32 2.90 -14.57 -8.14
CA LYS A 32 2.89 -13.51 -7.12
C LYS A 32 3.52 -12.22 -7.65
N GLU A 33 4.62 -12.29 -8.39
CA GLU A 33 5.29 -11.10 -8.92
C GLU A 33 4.42 -10.35 -9.93
N VAL A 34 3.72 -11.06 -10.82
CA VAL A 34 2.80 -10.44 -11.79
C VAL A 34 1.66 -9.75 -11.05
N VAL A 35 1.01 -10.43 -10.09
CA VAL A 35 -0.05 -9.82 -9.28
C VAL A 35 0.43 -8.59 -8.53
N LEU A 36 1.64 -8.64 -7.95
CA LEU A 36 2.18 -7.50 -7.24
C LEU A 36 2.39 -6.28 -8.15
N ARG A 37 2.90 -6.49 -9.37
CA ARG A 37 3.07 -5.42 -10.36
C ARG A 37 1.74 -4.87 -10.85
N GLU A 38 0.75 -5.73 -11.10
CA GLU A 38 -0.61 -5.32 -11.49
C GLU A 38 -1.26 -4.45 -10.41
N VAL A 39 -1.19 -4.89 -9.15
CA VAL A 39 -1.70 -4.11 -8.00
C VAL A 39 -0.94 -2.79 -7.86
N TYR A 40 0.39 -2.82 -7.95
CA TYR A 40 1.22 -1.62 -7.86
C TYR A 40 0.82 -0.59 -8.93
N ASN A 41 0.72 -1.02 -10.19
CA ASN A 41 0.35 -0.15 -11.30
C ASN A 41 -1.05 0.43 -11.11
N PHE A 42 -2.04 -0.42 -10.79
CA PHE A 42 -3.43 -0.02 -10.59
C PHE A 42 -3.58 1.03 -9.49
N ILE A 43 -3.00 0.76 -8.30
CA ILE A 43 -3.03 1.71 -7.18
C ILE A 43 -2.27 2.99 -7.55
N SER A 44 -1.16 2.90 -8.28
CA SER A 44 -0.32 4.06 -8.59
C SER A 44 -0.93 5.00 -9.62
N ASN A 45 -1.86 4.50 -10.44
CA ASN A 45 -2.61 5.32 -11.39
C ASN A 45 -3.75 6.09 -10.69
N ARG A 46 -4.21 5.60 -9.53
CA ARG A 46 -5.33 6.18 -8.78
C ARG A 46 -4.89 7.05 -7.62
N TYR A 47 -3.79 6.69 -6.96
CA TYR A 47 -3.31 7.35 -5.75
C TYR A 47 -1.83 7.68 -5.82
N ARG A 48 -1.44 8.72 -5.10
CA ARG A 48 -0.05 9.18 -4.99
C ARG A 48 0.23 9.82 -3.63
N GLY A 49 1.48 9.74 -3.20
CA GLY A 49 1.97 10.45 -2.02
C GLY A 49 2.19 11.94 -2.29
N TYR A 50 2.10 12.75 -1.22
CA TYR A 50 2.40 14.18 -1.25
C TYR A 50 2.94 14.66 0.09
N ARG A 51 4.18 15.16 0.11
CA ARG A 51 4.89 15.71 1.28
C ARG A 51 4.06 16.77 2.02
N GLY A 52 3.63 17.84 1.34
CA GLY A 52 2.87 18.92 1.99
C GLY A 52 1.51 18.46 2.52
N LEU A 53 0.77 17.68 1.73
CA LEU A 53 -0.55 17.18 2.12
C LEU A 53 -0.48 16.14 3.25
N THR A 54 0.64 15.41 3.39
CA THR A 54 0.86 14.52 4.54
C THR A 54 0.77 15.25 5.87
N TYR A 55 1.21 16.51 5.94
CA TYR A 55 1.08 17.32 7.16
C TYR A 55 -0.25 18.07 7.21
N LEU A 56 -0.67 18.70 6.11
CA LEU A 56 -1.91 19.51 6.09
C LEU A 56 -3.18 18.68 6.28
N ARG A 57 -3.18 17.41 5.85
CA ARG A 57 -4.34 16.51 5.93
C ARG A 57 -4.10 15.37 6.92
N PHE A 58 -3.35 15.64 8.00
CA PHE A 58 -3.02 14.65 9.03
C PHE A 58 -4.25 13.92 9.59
N PHE A 59 -5.37 14.64 9.80
CA PHE A 59 -6.62 14.06 10.31
C PHE A 59 -7.18 12.92 9.44
N GLU A 60 -6.86 12.88 8.15
CA GLU A 60 -7.32 11.82 7.24
C GLU A 60 -6.64 10.47 7.51
N LEU A 61 -5.55 10.45 8.27
CA LEU A 61 -5.00 9.20 8.78
C LEU A 61 -6.05 8.45 9.62
N PHE A 62 -6.92 9.15 10.34
CA PHE A 62 -7.90 8.53 11.22
C PHE A 62 -9.15 8.00 10.50
N ASP A 63 -9.32 8.26 9.20
CA ASP A 63 -10.46 7.73 8.45
C ASP A 63 -10.29 6.23 8.19
N LEU A 64 -11.14 5.39 8.80
CA LEU A 64 -11.09 3.94 8.66
C LEU A 64 -12.09 3.40 7.62
N ASN A 65 -12.91 4.26 7.02
CA ASN A 65 -13.95 3.81 6.11
C ASN A 65 -13.35 3.48 4.74
N LEU A 66 -13.24 2.17 4.43
CA LEU A 66 -12.66 1.71 3.16
C LEU A 66 -13.37 2.29 1.93
N ASN A 67 -14.71 2.42 1.94
CA ASN A 67 -15.44 3.00 0.81
C ASN A 67 -15.03 4.46 0.58
N ARG A 68 -14.88 5.22 1.67
CA ARG A 68 -14.48 6.63 1.60
C ARG A 68 -13.03 6.80 1.18
N ILE A 69 -12.13 5.93 1.66
CA ILE A 69 -10.73 5.88 1.20
C ILE A 69 -10.69 5.56 -0.29
N TRP A 70 -11.46 4.56 -0.73
CA TRP A 70 -11.48 4.09 -2.12
C TRP A 70 -12.07 5.10 -3.10
N SER A 71 -13.07 5.87 -2.67
CA SER A 71 -13.78 6.83 -3.53
C SER A 71 -13.03 8.14 -3.75
N LYS A 72 -11.87 8.35 -3.09
CA LYS A 72 -11.10 9.61 -3.12
C LYS A 72 -9.77 9.43 -3.86
N PRO A 73 -9.75 9.41 -5.21
CA PRO A 73 -8.50 9.36 -5.96
C PRO A 73 -7.61 10.58 -5.66
N GLY A 74 -6.30 10.44 -5.90
CA GLY A 74 -5.31 11.49 -5.67
C GLY A 74 -4.47 11.24 -4.42
N PHE A 75 -4.42 12.20 -3.49
CA PHE A 75 -3.57 12.08 -2.31
C PHE A 75 -4.06 10.99 -1.35
N LEU A 76 -3.14 10.13 -0.94
CA LEU A 76 -3.31 9.26 0.23
C LEU A 76 -2.03 9.20 1.05
N HIS A 77 -2.20 9.05 2.37
CA HIS A 77 -1.11 8.77 3.29
C HIS A 77 -0.54 7.36 3.06
N CYS A 78 0.76 7.18 3.35
CA CYS A 78 1.43 5.90 3.16
C CYS A 78 0.73 4.71 3.87
N PRO A 79 0.16 4.81 5.09
CA PRO A 79 -0.52 3.67 5.70
C PRO A 79 -1.80 3.27 4.96
N LYS A 80 -2.50 4.24 4.33
CA LYS A 80 -3.70 3.98 3.54
C LYS A 80 -3.38 3.33 2.21
N ILE A 81 -2.33 3.80 1.53
CA ILE A 81 -1.84 3.16 0.31
C ILE A 81 -1.42 1.70 0.60
N ASN A 82 -0.65 1.50 1.68
CA ASN A 82 -0.22 0.17 2.12
C ASN A 82 -1.41 -0.74 2.48
N LEU A 83 -2.46 -0.18 3.10
CA LEU A 83 -3.70 -0.91 3.37
C LEU A 83 -4.36 -1.37 2.07
N LEU A 84 -4.54 -0.49 1.08
CA LEU A 84 -5.18 -0.83 -0.19
C LEU A 84 -4.41 -1.93 -0.94
N ILE A 85 -3.08 -1.79 -1.03
CA ILE A 85 -2.21 -2.81 -1.64
C ILE A 85 -2.38 -4.14 -0.91
N ARG A 86 -2.27 -4.15 0.43
CA ARG A 86 -2.38 -5.37 1.23
C ARG A 86 -3.73 -6.06 1.05
N ILE A 87 -4.83 -5.31 1.03
CA ILE A 87 -6.18 -5.85 0.79
C ILE A 87 -6.24 -6.54 -0.58
N LEU A 88 -5.81 -5.86 -1.65
CA LEU A 88 -5.88 -6.42 -3.01
C LEU A 88 -5.03 -7.69 -3.16
N LEU A 89 -3.82 -7.69 -2.62
CA LEU A 89 -2.92 -8.86 -2.64
C LEU A 89 -3.53 -10.06 -1.92
N ILE A 90 -4.08 -9.86 -0.72
CA ILE A 90 -4.71 -10.96 0.03
C ILE A 90 -6.00 -11.42 -0.66
N LYS A 91 -6.79 -10.50 -1.20
CA LYS A 91 -8.06 -10.81 -1.86
C LYS A 91 -7.90 -11.49 -3.22
N SER A 92 -6.73 -11.33 -3.86
CA SER A 92 -6.32 -12.14 -5.02
C SER A 92 -6.16 -13.63 -4.71
N LYS A 93 -6.09 -14.02 -3.42
CA LYS A 93 -5.76 -15.36 -2.92
C LYS A 93 -4.33 -15.83 -3.26
N MET A 94 -3.51 -15.00 -3.88
CA MET A 94 -2.11 -15.32 -4.17
C MET A 94 -1.18 -15.07 -2.99
N PHE A 95 -1.57 -14.21 -2.04
CA PHE A 95 -0.77 -13.83 -0.88
C PHE A 95 -1.48 -14.16 0.42
N LYS A 96 -0.69 -14.55 1.43
CA LYS A 96 -1.10 -14.65 2.83
C LYS A 96 -0.66 -13.40 3.59
N GLU A 97 -1.24 -13.17 4.76
CA GLU A 97 -0.79 -12.10 5.65
C GLU A 97 0.71 -12.20 5.95
N ASP A 98 1.23 -13.40 6.19
CA ASP A 98 2.65 -13.64 6.50
C ASP A 98 3.61 -13.33 5.33
N ASP A 99 3.10 -13.26 4.10
CA ASP A 99 3.89 -12.85 2.94
C ASP A 99 4.16 -11.33 2.95
N ILE A 100 3.41 -10.54 3.72
CA ILE A 100 3.42 -9.09 3.66
C ILE A 100 3.90 -8.54 5.01
N LYS A 101 5.06 -7.91 5.05
CA LYS A 101 5.59 -7.28 6.26
C LYS A 101 5.46 -5.76 6.16
N LEU A 102 4.98 -5.16 7.24
CA LEU A 102 4.99 -3.71 7.41
C LEU A 102 6.40 -3.30 7.84
N LYS A 103 6.98 -2.33 7.16
CA LYS A 103 8.31 -1.82 7.47
C LYS A 103 8.25 -0.30 7.64
N TRP A 104 9.21 0.20 8.41
CA TRP A 104 9.32 1.61 8.74
C TRP A 104 10.68 2.14 8.34
N SER A 105 10.69 3.40 7.91
CA SER A 105 11.88 4.18 7.63
C SER A 105 11.65 5.63 8.08
N PHE A 106 12.65 6.48 7.90
CA PHE A 106 12.53 7.91 8.08
C PHE A 106 12.79 8.62 6.77
N VAL A 107 11.82 9.42 6.32
CA VAL A 107 12.00 10.39 5.24
C VAL A 107 12.56 11.66 5.85
N TRP A 108 13.65 12.17 5.28
CA TRP A 108 14.42 13.30 5.77
C TRP A 108 14.90 13.17 7.22
N TYR A 109 15.11 11.94 7.69
CA TYR A 109 15.49 11.61 9.07
C TYR A 109 14.49 12.00 10.17
N ILE A 110 13.40 12.69 9.84
CA ILE A 110 12.46 13.22 10.83
C ILE A 110 11.02 12.71 10.66
N SER A 111 10.60 12.38 9.43
CA SER A 111 9.22 11.98 9.16
C SER A 111 9.12 10.47 9.13
N PRO A 112 8.39 9.84 10.08
CA PRO A 112 8.13 8.41 10.03
C PRO A 112 7.43 8.05 8.73
N HIS A 113 7.94 7.03 8.06
CA HIS A 113 7.40 6.54 6.81
C HIS A 113 7.22 5.05 6.84
N GLN A 114 6.18 4.58 6.17
CA GLN A 114 5.79 3.19 6.18
C GLN A 114 5.73 2.65 4.76
N TYR A 115 6.33 1.48 4.56
CA TYR A 115 6.32 0.76 3.29
C TYR A 115 6.04 -0.73 3.53
N LEU A 116 5.85 -1.48 2.45
CA LEU A 116 5.63 -2.93 2.52
C LEU A 116 6.88 -3.68 2.04
N GLN A 117 7.20 -4.78 2.71
CA GLN A 117 8.14 -5.79 2.21
C GLN A 117 7.37 -7.07 1.94
N ILE A 118 7.33 -7.49 0.67
CA ILE A 118 6.41 -8.54 0.19
C ILE A 118 7.21 -9.73 -0.33
N LYS A 119 6.97 -10.90 0.25
CA LYS A 119 7.57 -12.18 -0.16
C LYS A 119 6.84 -12.73 -1.39
N ILE A 120 7.57 -12.84 -2.50
CA ILE A 120 7.04 -13.37 -3.77
C ILE A 120 7.50 -14.80 -4.06
N SER A 121 8.55 -15.28 -3.41
CA SER A 121 8.99 -16.69 -3.43
C SER A 121 9.75 -17.04 -2.15
N LYS A 122 10.29 -18.27 -2.03
CA LYS A 122 11.05 -18.70 -0.84
C LYS A 122 12.23 -17.76 -0.54
N ASN A 123 12.93 -17.30 -1.58
CA ASN A 123 14.19 -16.55 -1.48
C ASN A 123 14.10 -15.13 -2.05
N LYS A 124 12.90 -14.64 -2.38
CA LYS A 124 12.73 -13.32 -3.00
C LYS A 124 11.66 -12.49 -2.29
N THR A 125 12.06 -11.30 -1.86
CA THR A 125 11.21 -10.26 -1.28
C THR A 125 11.37 -8.97 -2.05
N ILE A 126 10.30 -8.20 -2.16
CA ILE A 126 10.27 -6.92 -2.88
C ILE A 126 9.77 -5.84 -1.92
N ASN A 127 10.50 -4.72 -1.83
CA ASN A 127 10.01 -3.54 -1.13
C ASN A 127 9.04 -2.77 -2.03
N VAL A 128 7.95 -2.29 -1.46
CA VAL A 128 6.90 -1.56 -2.17
C VAL A 128 6.58 -0.31 -1.39
N ASP A 129 7.00 0.81 -1.97
CA ASP A 129 6.73 2.15 -1.49
C ASP A 129 6.13 2.99 -2.62
N LEU A 130 4.80 2.96 -2.69
CA LEU A 130 4.08 3.69 -3.73
C LEU A 130 3.92 5.17 -3.36
N TRP A 131 3.95 5.52 -2.07
CA TRP A 131 3.90 6.92 -1.65
C TRP A 131 5.14 7.68 -2.13
N GLY A 132 6.31 7.02 -2.13
CA GLY A 132 7.57 7.56 -2.66
C GLY A 132 7.65 7.67 -4.19
N LYS A 133 6.79 6.97 -4.93
CA LYS A 133 6.84 6.93 -6.41
C LYS A 133 6.91 8.31 -7.09
N PRO A 134 6.11 9.34 -6.69
CA PRO A 134 6.17 10.67 -7.30
C PRO A 134 7.52 11.39 -7.12
N TYR A 135 8.37 10.89 -6.22
CA TYR A 135 9.65 11.46 -5.87
C TYR A 135 10.85 10.67 -6.42
N GLY A 136 10.58 9.59 -7.17
CA GLY A 136 11.59 8.83 -7.90
C GLY A 136 11.83 7.43 -7.35
N VAL A 137 11.19 7.05 -6.24
CA VAL A 137 11.29 5.68 -5.70
C VAL A 137 10.75 4.66 -6.71
N LYS A 138 11.61 3.71 -7.06
CA LYS A 138 11.30 2.66 -8.04
C LYS A 138 10.61 1.47 -7.37
N PHE A 139 9.92 0.66 -8.17
CA PHE A 139 9.39 -0.62 -7.70
C PHE A 139 10.52 -1.53 -7.22
N GLY A 140 10.42 -2.07 -6.01
CA GLY A 140 11.49 -2.82 -5.35
C GLY A 140 12.33 -2.00 -4.38
N ASP A 141 12.10 -0.69 -4.32
CA ASP A 141 12.81 0.24 -3.46
C ASP A 141 11.87 0.91 -2.42
N TYR A 142 12.39 1.77 -1.56
CA TYR A 142 11.64 2.51 -0.54
C TYR A 142 12.31 3.83 -0.16
N CYS A 143 11.53 4.80 0.31
CA CYS A 143 12.09 6.06 0.80
C CYS A 143 12.94 5.84 2.07
N HIS A 144 14.13 6.44 2.12
CA HIS A 144 14.98 6.49 3.32
C HIS A 144 15.93 7.70 3.28
N GLY A 145 16.12 8.39 4.41
CA GLY A 145 17.00 9.55 4.49
C GLY A 145 16.55 10.66 3.52
N PHE A 146 17.47 11.19 2.71
CA PHE A 146 17.13 12.16 1.65
C PHE A 146 16.62 11.51 0.36
N ASN A 147 16.77 10.20 0.22
CA ASN A 147 16.25 9.46 -0.93
C ASN A 147 14.76 9.24 -0.70
N SER A 148 14.00 10.20 -1.18
CA SER A 148 12.56 10.10 -1.39
C SER A 148 12.29 10.67 -2.74
#